data_AF-A0A937STL7-F1
#
_entry.id   AF-A0A937STL7-F1
#
_cell.length_a   1.000
_cell.length_b   1.000
_cell.length_c   1.000
_cell.angle_alpha   90.00
_cell.angle_beta   90.00
_cell.angle_gamma   90.00
#
_symmetry.space_group_name_H-M   'P 1'
#
loop_
_entity.id
_entity.type
_entity.pdbx_description
1 polymer ?
#
loop_
_entity_poly.entity_id
_entity_poly.type
_entity_poly.pdbx_seq_one_letter_code
_entity_poly.pdbx_strand_id
1 'polypeptide(L)'
;MFEPIEFENLNEADIREEVIAPLLKELGYRSGSENNIIREQSLKYPRKFLGRKKPNKDPLLRGVADYICVAGGKVQWVIEAKPPGVDLDSNDIEQAYTYACHPEIRAIYFCVCNGKELRIYQTSQSPDTPPIQCFLYEDFSNILGVIRGILGPEAILRDFPKQEPDIEEPIGPGLRSIVRIANGKIVYRSNTLNNPAFEGMVIGITGQAVERNEDGQLVALLKTQSAHESFQKYNEKHGLDIFEAISTDRVVSTNKSKPTVFTNENHVIFPAGEKLLDMTTWKYIELPCNINCKTKTIAKGFLTGNRFEGEFDVEMFYVEQGLNVGMKGDFMIELA
;
A
#
# COMPACT_ATOMS: atom_id res chain seq x y z
N MET A 1 8.16 16.39 -27.76
CA MET A 1 8.72 15.48 -28.77
C MET A 1 10.19 15.82 -28.86
N PHE A 2 11.08 14.85 -28.69
CA PHE A 2 12.53 15.09 -28.74
C PHE A 2 12.95 15.29 -30.19
N GLU A 3 13.67 16.37 -30.47
CA GLU A 3 14.17 16.64 -31.82
C GLU A 3 15.42 15.80 -32.11
N PRO A 4 15.68 15.41 -33.37
CA PRO A 4 16.94 14.76 -33.75
C PRO A 4 18.13 15.66 -33.42
N ILE A 5 19.20 15.08 -32.85
CA ILE A 5 20.41 15.80 -32.45
C ILE A 5 21.63 15.20 -33.17
N GLU A 6 22.46 16.08 -33.73
CA GLU A 6 23.77 15.72 -34.29
C GLU A 6 24.85 15.76 -33.19
N PHE A 7 25.34 14.59 -32.77
CA PHE A 7 26.20 14.46 -31.59
C PHE A 7 27.69 14.73 -31.83
N GLU A 8 28.15 14.87 -33.08
CA GLU A 8 29.59 14.84 -33.44
C GLU A 8 30.44 15.93 -32.78
N ASN A 9 29.85 17.08 -32.43
CA ASN A 9 30.57 18.23 -31.86
C ASN A 9 30.09 18.63 -30.46
N LEU A 10 29.21 17.84 -29.84
CA LEU A 10 28.65 18.16 -28.54
C LEU A 10 29.59 17.73 -27.41
N ASN A 11 29.66 18.57 -26.38
CA ASN A 11 30.36 18.28 -25.13
C ASN A 11 29.37 17.92 -24.00
N GLU A 12 29.88 17.66 -22.80
CA GLU A 12 29.07 17.28 -21.64
C GLU A 12 28.03 18.35 -21.24
N ALA A 13 28.38 19.64 -21.34
CA ALA A 13 27.43 20.72 -21.06
C ALA A 13 26.28 20.76 -22.09
N ASP A 14 26.58 20.47 -23.35
CA ASP A 14 25.56 20.36 -24.39
C ASP A 14 24.63 19.17 -24.13
N ILE A 15 25.17 18.02 -23.69
CA ILE A 15 24.32 16.87 -23.29
C ILE A 15 23.40 17.24 -22.12
N ARG A 16 23.90 18.02 -21.15
CA ARG A 16 23.08 18.48 -20.01
C ARG A 16 21.91 19.34 -20.45
N GLU A 17 22.09 20.24 -21.41
CA GLU A 17 21.06 21.22 -21.80
C GLU A 17 20.18 20.76 -22.98
N GLU A 18 20.71 19.99 -23.92
CA GLU A 18 19.98 19.56 -25.12
C GLU A 18 19.29 18.20 -24.95
N VAL A 19 19.77 17.35 -24.03
CA VAL A 19 19.19 16.01 -23.80
C VAL A 19 18.57 15.89 -22.41
N ILE A 20 19.36 16.10 -21.36
CA ILE A 20 18.93 15.81 -19.99
C ILE A 20 17.89 16.83 -19.52
N ALA A 21 18.14 18.13 -19.68
CA ALA A 21 17.19 19.15 -19.22
C ALA A 21 15.80 19.04 -19.88
N PRO A 22 15.66 18.79 -21.20
CA PRO A 22 14.38 18.51 -21.84
C PRO A 22 13.73 17.25 -21.30
N LEU A 23 14.49 16.17 -21.08
CA LEU A 23 13.97 14.95 -20.48
C LEU A 23 13.40 15.22 -19.08
N LEU A 24 14.14 15.88 -18.21
CA LEU A 24 13.69 16.21 -16.85
C LEU A 24 12.42 17.07 -16.86
N LYS A 25 12.35 18.02 -17.80
CA LYS A 25 11.16 18.87 -18.01
C LYS A 25 9.95 18.03 -18.42
N GLU A 26 10.12 17.10 -19.35
CA GLU A 26 9.06 16.19 -19.79
C GLU A 26 8.66 15.16 -18.71
N LEU A 27 9.57 14.80 -17.81
CA LEU A 27 9.26 13.98 -16.64
C LEU A 27 8.49 14.75 -15.54
N GLY A 28 8.43 16.08 -15.63
CA GLY A 28 7.67 16.92 -14.70
C GLY A 28 8.51 17.54 -13.59
N TYR A 29 9.84 17.54 -13.70
CA TYR A 29 10.72 18.22 -12.75
C TYR A 29 10.98 19.67 -13.17
N ARG A 30 11.00 20.59 -12.21
CA ARG A 30 11.42 21.99 -12.40
C ARG A 30 12.10 22.55 -11.15
N SER A 31 13.13 23.37 -11.36
CA SER A 31 13.79 24.11 -10.28
C SER A 31 12.82 24.99 -9.49
N GLY A 32 12.88 24.93 -8.17
CA GLY A 32 12.04 25.67 -7.24
C GLY A 32 10.60 25.15 -7.08
N SER A 33 10.26 24.02 -7.71
CA SER A 33 8.96 23.36 -7.53
C SER A 33 9.02 22.24 -6.50
N GLU A 34 7.87 21.66 -6.15
CA GLU A 34 7.78 20.46 -5.30
C GLU A 34 8.57 19.27 -5.90
N ASN A 35 8.55 19.16 -7.23
CA ASN A 35 9.36 18.21 -8.00
C ASN A 35 10.63 18.91 -8.50
N ASN A 36 11.56 19.12 -7.57
CA ASN A 36 12.68 20.03 -7.77
C ASN A 36 13.81 19.42 -8.63
N ILE A 37 14.58 20.30 -9.27
CA ILE A 37 15.88 19.98 -9.86
C ILE A 37 16.92 20.84 -9.14
N ILE A 38 17.89 20.18 -8.51
CA ILE A 38 19.09 20.80 -7.94
C ILE A 38 20.25 20.48 -8.88
N ARG A 39 20.92 21.52 -9.36
CA ARG A 39 22.06 21.41 -10.28
C ARG A 39 23.36 21.68 -9.54
N GLU A 40 24.41 20.98 -9.94
CA GLU A 40 25.79 21.26 -9.54
C GLU A 40 25.99 21.42 -8.00
N GLN A 41 25.31 20.58 -7.20
CA GLN A 41 25.42 20.65 -5.74
C GLN A 41 26.81 20.19 -5.29
N SER A 42 27.57 21.09 -4.66
CA SER A 42 28.85 20.76 -4.04
C SER A 42 28.62 19.91 -2.77
N LEU A 43 29.05 18.66 -2.83
CA LEU A 43 28.90 17.70 -1.74
C LEU A 43 30.07 17.82 -0.75
N LYS A 44 29.77 17.96 0.54
CA LYS A 44 30.78 18.13 1.60
C LYS A 44 30.60 17.11 2.70
N TYR A 45 31.06 15.88 2.46
CA TYR A 45 31.06 14.86 3.51
C TYR A 45 32.47 14.61 4.08
N PRO A 46 32.69 14.84 5.39
CA PRO A 46 33.97 14.53 6.01
C PRO A 46 34.18 13.01 6.04
N ARG A 47 35.19 12.52 5.31
CA ARG A 47 35.77 11.15 5.28
C ARG A 47 34.88 10.02 5.85
N LYS A 48 34.41 9.11 4.99
CA LYS A 48 33.88 7.81 5.46
C LYS A 48 35.04 6.93 5.95
N PHE A 49 34.80 6.19 7.02
CA PHE A 49 35.72 5.19 7.55
C PHE A 49 34.99 3.84 7.58
N LEU A 50 35.50 2.85 6.84
CA LEU A 50 35.14 1.45 7.04
C LEU A 50 36.10 0.88 8.09
N GLY A 51 35.66 0.81 9.36
CA GLY A 51 36.50 0.39 10.48
C GLY A 51 37.29 1.53 11.15
N ARG A 52 38.51 1.24 11.64
CA ARG A 52 39.33 2.22 12.38
C ARG A 52 39.79 3.37 11.47
N LYS A 53 39.62 4.61 11.95
CA LYS A 53 39.99 5.83 11.23
C LYS A 53 41.45 5.82 10.78
N LYS A 54 41.71 6.02 9.49
CA LYS A 54 43.08 6.18 8.94
C LYS A 54 43.12 7.45 8.09
N PRO A 55 43.22 8.64 8.73
CA PRO A 55 43.00 9.95 8.10
C PRO A 55 43.74 10.21 6.78
N ASN A 56 44.87 9.55 6.54
CA ASN A 56 45.70 9.70 5.33
C ASN A 56 45.40 8.67 4.22
N LYS A 57 44.51 7.70 4.46
CA LYS A 57 44.10 6.65 3.51
C LYS A 57 42.60 6.68 3.20
N ASP A 58 41.81 7.40 3.99
CA ASP A 58 40.36 7.46 3.79
C ASP A 58 40.02 8.39 2.62
N PRO A 59 39.24 7.92 1.63
CA PRO A 59 38.90 8.72 0.47
C PRO A 59 38.04 9.92 0.85
N LEU A 60 38.33 11.05 0.20
CA LEU A 60 37.48 12.24 0.24
C LEU A 60 36.30 12.02 -0.70
N LEU A 61 35.08 11.98 -0.16
CA LEU A 61 33.85 12.00 -0.95
C LEU A 61 33.54 13.46 -1.29
N ARG A 62 34.23 13.98 -2.31
CA ARG A 62 34.01 15.33 -2.87
C ARG A 62 33.65 15.17 -4.34
N GLY A 63 32.68 15.97 -4.78
CA GLY A 63 32.30 16.05 -6.18
C GLY A 63 31.01 16.86 -6.34
N VAL A 64 30.53 16.91 -7.57
CA VAL A 64 29.38 17.69 -8.01
C VAL A 64 28.56 16.76 -8.88
N ALA A 65 27.35 16.42 -8.44
CA ALA A 65 26.40 15.70 -9.30
C ALA A 65 25.75 16.71 -10.26
N ASP A 66 25.62 16.36 -11.53
CA ASP A 66 25.06 17.26 -12.54
C ASP A 66 23.61 17.65 -12.21
N TYR A 67 22.81 16.63 -11.92
CA TYR A 67 21.41 16.80 -11.56
C TYR A 67 21.00 15.89 -10.42
N ILE A 68 20.39 16.49 -9.41
CA ILE A 68 19.66 15.81 -8.34
C ILE A 68 18.19 16.18 -8.50
N CYS A 69 17.37 15.19 -8.82
CA CYS A 69 15.94 15.35 -8.95
C CYS A 69 15.27 14.96 -7.64
N VAL A 70 14.37 15.82 -7.14
CA VAL A 70 13.68 15.62 -5.86
C VAL A 70 12.18 15.52 -6.12
N ALA A 71 11.59 14.35 -5.97
CA ALA A 71 10.15 14.13 -6.09
C ALA A 71 9.44 14.39 -4.75
N GLY A 72 8.34 15.16 -4.77
CA GLY A 72 7.52 15.44 -3.58
C GLY A 72 8.30 16.07 -2.41
N GLY A 73 9.39 16.79 -2.72
CA GLY A 73 10.31 17.36 -1.72
C GLY A 73 11.05 16.35 -0.82
N LYS A 74 11.00 15.04 -1.13
CA LYS A 74 11.42 13.98 -0.18
C LYS A 74 12.33 12.92 -0.80
N VAL A 75 11.97 12.39 -1.96
CA VAL A 75 12.67 11.25 -2.57
C VAL A 75 13.58 11.77 -3.67
N GLN A 76 14.83 11.32 -3.68
CA GLN A 76 15.84 11.85 -4.61
C GLN A 76 16.32 10.78 -5.59
N TRP A 77 16.67 11.20 -6.80
CA TRP A 77 17.47 10.40 -7.74
C TRP A 77 18.45 11.32 -8.47
N VAL A 78 19.51 10.75 -9.04
CA VAL A 78 20.57 11.54 -9.70
C VAL A 78 20.82 11.09 -11.13
N ILE A 79 21.32 12.00 -11.95
CA ILE A 79 21.85 11.69 -13.29
C ILE A 79 23.19 12.38 -13.48
N GLU A 80 24.17 11.61 -13.95
CA GLU A 80 25.51 12.06 -14.34
C GLU A 80 25.58 12.14 -15.87
N ALA A 81 26.06 13.25 -16.40
CA ALA A 81 26.26 13.47 -17.82
C ALA A 81 27.68 13.06 -18.25
N LYS A 82 27.81 12.61 -19.50
CA LYS A 82 29.09 12.36 -20.16
C LYS A 82 29.06 12.90 -21.59
N PRO A 83 30.22 13.17 -22.21
CA PRO A 83 30.28 13.51 -23.63
C PRO A 83 29.83 12.35 -24.52
N PRO A 84 29.20 12.60 -25.69
CA PRO A 84 28.66 11.57 -26.58
C PRO A 84 29.71 10.73 -27.32
N GLY A 85 30.98 11.15 -27.26
CA GLY A 85 32.12 10.41 -27.80
C GLY A 85 32.69 9.37 -26.84
N VAL A 86 32.15 9.26 -25.62
CA VAL A 86 32.63 8.36 -24.57
C VAL A 86 31.61 7.25 -24.33
N ASP A 87 32.08 6.00 -24.39
CA ASP A 87 31.29 4.84 -23.95
C ASP A 87 31.20 4.86 -22.42
N LEU A 88 29.99 4.63 -21.88
CA LEU A 88 29.78 4.63 -20.44
C LEU A 88 30.44 3.40 -19.80
N ASP A 89 31.54 3.62 -19.09
CA ASP A 89 32.37 2.57 -18.47
C ASP A 89 32.04 2.35 -16.97
N SER A 90 32.77 1.43 -16.33
CA SER A 90 32.59 1.13 -14.91
C SER A 90 32.92 2.31 -13.98
N ASN A 91 33.87 3.16 -14.36
CA ASN A 91 34.26 4.32 -13.55
C ASN A 91 33.15 5.38 -13.55
N ASP A 92 32.50 5.60 -14.70
CA ASP A 92 31.37 6.52 -14.81
C ASP A 92 30.18 6.04 -13.96
N ILE A 93 29.92 4.74 -13.99
CA ILE A 93 28.86 4.10 -13.18
C ILE A 93 29.20 4.21 -11.68
N GLU A 94 30.45 3.91 -11.29
CA GLU A 94 30.90 4.00 -9.88
C GLU A 94 30.85 5.45 -9.37
N GLN A 95 31.16 6.43 -10.23
CA GLN A 95 31.05 7.85 -9.91
C GLN A 95 29.60 8.24 -9.60
N ALA A 96 28.65 7.93 -10.51
CA ALA A 96 27.24 8.24 -10.31
C ALA A 96 26.65 7.50 -9.09
N TYR A 97 27.03 6.24 -8.89
CA TYR A 97 26.67 5.45 -7.71
C TYR A 97 27.17 6.09 -6.41
N THR A 98 28.40 6.60 -6.40
CA THR A 98 29.00 7.27 -5.24
C THR A 98 28.24 8.54 -4.87
N TYR A 99 27.80 9.32 -5.85
CA TYR A 99 26.92 10.46 -5.61
C TYR A 99 25.57 10.04 -5.07
N ALA A 100 24.96 9.00 -5.64
CA ALA A 100 23.68 8.52 -5.18
C ALA A 100 23.70 8.03 -3.72
N CYS A 101 24.76 7.33 -3.33
CA CYS A 101 25.01 6.88 -1.97
C CYS A 101 25.45 7.99 -1.00
N HIS A 102 25.66 9.21 -1.49
CA HIS A 102 26.14 10.31 -0.66
C HIS A 102 25.10 10.68 0.41
N PRO A 103 25.46 10.86 1.69
CA PRO A 103 24.48 11.07 2.77
C PRO A 103 23.61 12.33 2.63
N GLU A 104 24.13 13.36 1.93
CA GLU A 104 23.35 14.56 1.59
C GLU A 104 22.34 14.33 0.45
N ILE A 105 22.52 13.28 -0.35
CA ILE A 105 21.66 12.95 -1.49
C ILE A 105 20.75 11.76 -1.12
N ARG A 106 21.34 10.58 -0.85
CA ARG A 106 20.62 9.32 -0.57
C ARG A 106 19.59 9.01 -1.66
N ALA A 107 20.03 9.06 -2.89
CA ALA A 107 19.19 8.82 -4.05
C ALA A 107 18.80 7.33 -4.15
N ILE A 108 17.56 7.07 -4.56
CA ILE A 108 17.02 5.71 -4.77
C ILE A 108 17.43 5.11 -6.12
N TYR A 109 17.63 5.98 -7.12
CA TYR A 109 18.14 5.65 -8.45
C TYR A 109 19.31 6.56 -8.79
N PHE A 110 20.20 6.04 -9.62
CA PHE A 110 21.20 6.83 -10.30
C PHE A 110 21.21 6.50 -11.78
N CYS A 111 21.52 7.50 -12.59
CA CYS A 111 21.56 7.38 -14.02
C CYS A 111 22.88 7.90 -14.56
N VAL A 112 23.31 7.35 -15.68
CA VAL A 112 24.42 7.86 -16.46
C VAL A 112 23.94 8.06 -17.89
N CYS A 113 24.25 9.21 -18.48
CA CYS A 113 23.81 9.55 -19.83
C CYS A 113 24.92 10.26 -20.60
N ASN A 114 25.27 9.74 -21.77
CA ASN A 114 26.21 10.39 -22.70
C ASN A 114 25.49 11.12 -23.84
N GLY A 115 24.18 11.31 -23.72
CA GLY A 115 23.34 11.89 -24.78
C GLY A 115 22.83 10.88 -25.79
N LYS A 116 23.60 9.84 -26.13
CA LYS A 116 23.17 8.76 -27.04
C LYS A 116 22.43 7.65 -26.31
N GLU A 117 22.89 7.31 -25.11
CA GLU A 117 22.28 6.32 -24.24
C GLU A 117 22.00 6.90 -22.85
N LEU A 118 20.93 6.41 -22.22
CA LEU A 118 20.58 6.62 -20.81
C LEU A 118 20.51 5.26 -20.13
N ARG A 119 21.32 5.07 -19.08
CA ARG A 119 21.32 3.86 -18.24
C ARG A 119 20.77 4.19 -16.86
N ILE A 120 19.82 3.40 -16.38
CA ILE A 120 19.15 3.58 -15.08
C ILE A 120 19.52 2.43 -14.15
N TYR A 121 19.96 2.76 -12.93
CA TYR A 121 20.38 1.80 -11.92
C TYR A 121 19.69 2.07 -10.58
N GLN A 122 19.48 1.02 -9.78
CA GLN A 122 18.96 1.14 -8.42
C GLN A 122 20.12 1.27 -7.44
N THR A 123 20.12 2.32 -6.62
CA THR A 123 21.21 2.60 -5.67
C THR A 123 21.37 1.51 -4.61
N SER A 124 20.31 0.75 -4.30
CA SER A 124 20.42 -0.38 -3.37
C SER A 124 21.12 -1.62 -3.97
N GLN A 125 21.42 -1.61 -5.26
CA GLN A 125 22.17 -2.67 -5.95
C GLN A 125 23.64 -2.26 -6.14
N SER A 126 24.53 -3.24 -6.34
CA SER A 126 25.95 -2.96 -6.62
C SER A 126 26.09 -2.23 -7.97
N PRO A 127 27.02 -1.26 -8.12
CA PRO A 127 27.31 -0.65 -9.43
C PRO A 127 27.76 -1.68 -10.49
N ASP A 128 28.25 -2.86 -10.09
CA ASP A 128 28.62 -3.94 -11.01
C ASP A 128 27.42 -4.70 -11.60
N THR A 129 26.20 -4.43 -11.12
CA THR A 129 24.99 -5.05 -11.68
C THR A 129 24.58 -4.36 -12.98
N PRO A 130 24.00 -5.10 -13.95
CA PRO A 130 23.46 -4.49 -15.16
C PRO A 130 22.42 -3.40 -14.84
N PRO A 131 22.31 -2.36 -15.68
CA PRO A 131 21.26 -1.36 -15.50
C PRO A 131 19.88 -2.03 -15.52
N ILE A 132 18.96 -1.51 -14.71
CA ILE A 132 17.55 -1.94 -14.74
C ILE A 132 16.99 -1.72 -16.15
N GLN A 133 17.40 -0.62 -16.77
CA GLN A 133 17.00 -0.27 -18.11
C GLN A 133 18.05 0.58 -18.81
N CYS A 134 18.25 0.32 -20.10
CA CYS A 134 19.03 1.14 -21.01
C CYS A 134 18.13 1.63 -22.14
N PHE A 135 18.32 2.87 -22.56
CA PHE A 135 17.52 3.53 -23.58
C PHE A 135 18.40 4.32 -24.53
N LEU A 136 18.12 4.24 -25.82
CA LEU A 136 18.76 5.07 -26.83
C LEU A 136 17.95 6.36 -27.05
N TYR A 137 18.65 7.47 -27.28
CA TYR A 137 18.03 8.79 -27.47
C TYR A 137 17.03 8.82 -28.62
N GLU A 138 17.34 8.12 -29.72
CA GLU A 138 16.46 7.99 -30.88
C GLU A 138 15.06 7.45 -30.54
N ASP A 139 14.95 6.64 -29.48
CA ASP A 139 13.71 6.04 -29.05
C ASP A 139 12.95 6.90 -28.02
N PHE A 140 13.57 7.94 -27.43
CA PHE A 140 13.02 8.65 -26.26
C PHE A 140 11.57 9.10 -26.45
N SER A 141 11.20 9.58 -27.65
CA SER A 141 9.83 9.98 -27.95
C SER A 141 8.82 8.82 -27.82
N ASN A 142 9.21 7.59 -28.18
CA ASN A 142 8.36 6.40 -28.12
C ASN A 142 8.32 5.77 -26.72
N ILE A 143 9.43 5.86 -25.98
CA ILE A 143 9.59 5.22 -24.66
C ILE A 143 9.41 6.19 -23.48
N LEU A 144 9.10 7.47 -23.72
CA LEU A 144 8.95 8.48 -22.66
C LEU A 144 7.97 8.04 -21.58
N GLY A 145 6.89 7.33 -21.94
CA GLY A 145 5.94 6.76 -20.99
C GLY A 145 6.59 5.74 -20.04
N VAL A 146 7.53 4.93 -20.55
CA VAL A 146 8.30 3.96 -19.76
C VAL A 146 9.28 4.69 -18.84
N ILE A 147 10.03 5.66 -19.36
CA ILE A 147 10.95 6.47 -18.53
C ILE A 147 10.17 7.17 -17.41
N ARG A 148 9.01 7.76 -17.73
CA ARG A 148 8.11 8.39 -16.76
C ARG A 148 7.59 7.40 -15.72
N GLY A 149 7.30 6.16 -16.12
CA GLY A 149 6.89 5.09 -15.22
C GLY A 149 7.96 4.63 -14.21
N ILE A 150 9.21 5.08 -14.38
CA ILE A 150 10.35 4.77 -13.49
C ILE A 150 10.81 6.04 -12.76
N LEU A 151 11.14 7.11 -13.51
CA LEU A 151 11.79 8.32 -13.00
C LEU A 151 10.81 9.48 -12.76
N GLY A 152 9.56 9.39 -13.22
CA GLY A 152 8.56 10.44 -13.02
C GLY A 152 8.20 10.60 -11.53
N PRO A 153 7.86 11.82 -11.06
CA PRO A 153 7.57 12.06 -9.65
C PRO A 153 6.48 11.15 -9.07
N GLU A 154 5.41 10.89 -9.81
CA GLU A 154 4.33 10.00 -9.39
C GLU A 154 4.80 8.55 -9.21
N ALA A 155 5.62 8.04 -10.13
CA ALA A 155 6.19 6.70 -10.05
C ALA A 155 7.14 6.59 -8.85
N ILE A 156 8.03 7.58 -8.69
CA ILE A 156 8.98 7.64 -7.58
C ILE A 156 8.26 7.64 -6.23
N LEU A 157 7.23 8.46 -6.06
CA LEU A 157 6.47 8.55 -4.80
C LEU A 157 5.62 7.31 -4.53
N ARG A 158 5.12 6.65 -5.58
CA ARG A 158 4.38 5.39 -5.49
C ARG A 158 5.28 4.24 -5.03
N ASP A 159 6.46 4.12 -5.62
CA ASP A 159 7.34 2.95 -5.43
C ASP A 159 8.25 3.10 -4.19
N PHE A 160 8.49 4.35 -3.77
CA PHE A 160 9.30 4.68 -2.59
C PHE A 160 8.50 5.58 -1.63
N PRO A 161 7.36 5.09 -1.12
CA PRO A 161 6.56 5.86 -0.17
C PRO A 161 7.37 6.06 1.11
N LYS A 162 7.06 7.13 1.84
CA LYS A 162 7.63 7.37 3.16
C LYS A 162 7.38 6.15 4.03
N GLN A 163 8.45 5.44 4.39
CA GLN A 163 8.39 4.35 5.35
C GLN A 163 8.28 4.97 6.74
N GLU A 164 7.07 5.07 7.26
CA GLU A 164 6.84 5.37 8.67
C GLU A 164 6.88 4.06 9.44
N PRO A 165 7.89 3.84 10.30
CA PRO A 165 7.92 2.64 11.11
C PRO A 165 6.71 2.65 12.04
N ASP A 166 5.99 1.55 12.05
CA ASP A 166 4.99 1.29 13.08
C ASP A 166 5.73 1.04 14.40
N ILE A 167 5.64 2.00 15.30
CA ILE A 167 6.31 1.98 16.62
C ILE A 167 5.38 1.52 17.73
N GLU A 168 4.12 1.27 17.42
CA GLU A 168 3.13 0.85 18.39
C GLU A 168 3.21 -0.65 18.67
N GLU A 169 2.56 -1.08 19.76
CA GLU A 169 2.48 -2.50 20.13
C GLU A 169 1.82 -3.29 18.98
N PRO A 170 2.33 -4.44 18.53
CA PRO A 170 1.60 -5.29 17.59
C PRO A 170 0.23 -5.71 18.13
N ILE A 171 -0.78 -5.89 17.27
CA ILE A 171 -2.05 -6.52 17.70
C ILE A 171 -1.94 -8.04 17.77
N GLY A 172 -0.84 -8.63 17.33
CA GLY A 172 -0.59 -10.06 17.39
C GLY A 172 0.79 -10.42 16.86
N PRO A 173 1.28 -11.65 17.11
CA PRO A 173 2.56 -12.10 16.59
C PRO A 173 2.61 -12.02 15.06
N GLY A 174 3.60 -11.31 14.51
CA GLY A 174 3.77 -11.13 13.06
C GLY A 174 2.86 -10.08 12.43
N LEU A 175 2.00 -9.42 13.21
CA LEU A 175 1.11 -8.36 12.74
C LEU A 175 1.63 -6.97 13.14
N ARG A 176 1.10 -5.94 12.48
CA ARG A 176 1.30 -4.52 12.85
C ARG A 176 0.37 -4.10 14.00
N SER A 177 0.43 -2.85 14.45
CA SER A 177 -0.51 -2.25 15.40
C SER A 177 -1.90 -2.00 14.81
N ILE A 178 -1.95 -1.84 13.49
CA ILE A 178 -3.17 -1.80 12.69
C ILE A 178 -2.97 -2.78 11.54
N VAL A 179 -3.88 -3.73 11.39
CA VAL A 179 -3.84 -4.69 10.29
C VAL A 179 -5.07 -4.50 9.40
N ARG A 180 -4.84 -4.44 8.09
CA ARG A 180 -5.94 -4.42 7.12
C ARG A 180 -6.46 -5.84 6.91
N ILE A 181 -7.75 -5.95 6.68
CA ILE A 181 -8.35 -7.22 6.25
C ILE A 181 -8.27 -7.27 4.73
N ALA A 182 -7.61 -8.31 4.21
CA ALA A 182 -7.46 -8.50 2.76
C ALA A 182 -8.73 -9.12 2.16
N ASN A 183 -9.26 -10.15 2.81
CA ASN A 183 -10.51 -10.81 2.46
C ASN A 183 -10.96 -11.73 3.60
N GLY A 184 -12.12 -12.35 3.44
CA GLY A 184 -12.58 -13.40 4.34
C GLY A 184 -13.97 -13.90 3.97
N LYS A 185 -14.53 -14.75 4.83
CA LYS A 185 -15.88 -15.26 4.68
C LYS A 185 -16.49 -15.61 6.03
N ILE A 186 -17.81 -15.51 6.08
CA ILE A 186 -18.68 -15.95 7.16
C ILE A 186 -19.58 -17.03 6.58
N VAL A 187 -19.68 -18.17 7.25
CA VAL A 187 -20.49 -19.32 6.81
C VAL A 187 -21.47 -19.67 7.90
N TYR A 188 -22.76 -19.46 7.64
CA TYR A 188 -23.83 -19.85 8.56
C TYR A 188 -24.05 -21.36 8.50
N ARG A 189 -24.13 -22.01 9.67
CA ARG A 189 -24.24 -23.47 9.82
C ARG A 189 -25.57 -23.93 10.37
N SER A 190 -26.16 -23.16 11.26
CA SER A 190 -27.45 -23.53 11.86
C SER A 190 -28.21 -22.29 12.29
N ASN A 191 -29.53 -22.44 12.41
CA ASN A 191 -30.42 -21.41 12.90
C ASN A 191 -31.60 -22.02 13.68
N THR A 192 -32.14 -21.30 14.66
CA THR A 192 -33.25 -21.79 15.50
C THR A 192 -34.59 -21.91 14.77
N LEU A 193 -34.72 -21.30 13.59
CA LEU A 193 -35.91 -21.40 12.74
C LEU A 193 -35.93 -22.68 11.88
N ASN A 194 -34.84 -23.47 11.89
CA ASN A 194 -34.64 -24.62 11.01
C ASN A 194 -34.90 -24.31 9.52
N ASN A 195 -34.59 -23.08 9.10
CA ASN A 195 -34.80 -22.65 7.73
C ASN A 195 -33.56 -22.99 6.88
N PRO A 196 -33.68 -23.89 5.88
CA PRO A 196 -32.54 -24.35 5.08
C PRO A 196 -31.89 -23.24 4.26
N ALA A 197 -32.61 -22.14 3.99
CA ALA A 197 -32.07 -21.03 3.20
C ALA A 197 -30.88 -20.31 3.88
N PHE A 198 -30.80 -20.38 5.22
CA PHE A 198 -29.68 -19.82 5.98
C PHE A 198 -28.55 -20.83 6.22
N GLU A 199 -28.80 -22.12 6.06
CA GLU A 199 -27.79 -23.16 6.26
C GLU A 199 -26.86 -23.21 5.03
N GLY A 200 -25.57 -23.00 5.27
CA GLY A 200 -24.57 -22.88 4.21
C GLY A 200 -24.52 -21.52 3.52
N MET A 201 -25.30 -20.54 3.97
CA MET A 201 -25.21 -19.16 3.46
C MET A 201 -23.81 -18.62 3.72
N VAL A 202 -23.19 -18.05 2.66
CA VAL A 202 -21.86 -17.46 2.72
C VAL A 202 -21.94 -15.96 2.50
N ILE A 203 -21.35 -15.20 3.42
CA ILE A 203 -21.13 -13.76 3.29
C ILE A 203 -19.63 -13.52 3.13
N GLY A 204 -19.24 -12.78 2.09
CA GLY A 204 -17.84 -12.38 1.89
C GLY A 204 -17.45 -11.26 2.84
N ILE A 205 -16.20 -11.25 3.27
CA ILE A 205 -15.57 -10.10 3.94
C ILE A 205 -14.62 -9.47 2.94
N THR A 206 -14.81 -8.19 2.64
CA THR A 206 -14.13 -7.49 1.54
C THR A 206 -13.13 -6.44 2.01
N GLY A 207 -13.02 -6.22 3.32
CA GLY A 207 -12.01 -5.34 3.87
C GLY A 207 -12.32 -4.91 5.28
N GLN A 208 -11.83 -3.70 5.59
CA GLN A 208 -11.70 -3.04 6.89
C GLN A 208 -10.43 -3.46 7.64
N ALA A 209 -10.44 -3.45 8.97
CA ALA A 209 -9.22 -3.51 9.75
C ALA A 209 -9.48 -4.04 11.16
N VAL A 210 -8.40 -4.52 11.79
CA VAL A 210 -8.35 -4.72 13.23
C VAL A 210 -7.32 -3.75 13.79
N GLU A 211 -7.72 -2.98 14.79
CA GLU A 211 -6.88 -2.00 15.48
C GLU A 211 -7.25 -1.94 16.96
N ARG A 212 -6.56 -1.10 17.75
CA ARG A 212 -6.97 -0.80 19.12
C ARG A 212 -7.64 0.56 19.21
N ASN A 213 -8.69 0.65 20.02
CA ASN A 213 -9.28 1.93 20.40
C ASN A 213 -8.45 2.66 21.48
N GLU A 214 -8.92 3.83 21.91
CA GLU A 214 -8.28 4.66 22.95
C GLU A 214 -8.14 3.93 24.30
N ASP A 215 -9.03 2.98 24.60
CA ASP A 215 -8.98 2.14 25.80
C ASP A 215 -8.03 0.94 25.66
N GLY A 216 -7.41 0.76 24.49
CA GLY A 216 -6.51 -0.35 24.18
C GLY A 216 -7.22 -1.68 23.92
N GLN A 217 -8.53 -1.67 23.71
CA GLN A 217 -9.33 -2.83 23.31
C GLN A 217 -9.20 -3.06 21.81
N LEU A 218 -9.18 -4.31 21.37
CA LEU A 218 -9.22 -4.59 19.94
C LEU A 218 -10.60 -4.28 19.37
N VAL A 219 -10.63 -3.56 18.26
CA VAL A 219 -11.82 -3.29 17.46
C VAL A 219 -11.62 -3.94 16.10
N ALA A 220 -12.51 -4.86 15.76
CA ALA A 220 -12.61 -5.47 14.45
C ALA A 220 -13.75 -4.80 13.69
N LEU A 221 -13.39 -4.00 12.69
CA LEU A 221 -14.30 -3.50 11.68
C LEU A 221 -14.24 -4.50 10.51
N LEU A 222 -15.37 -5.09 10.11
CA LEU A 222 -15.53 -5.94 8.93
C LEU A 222 -16.48 -5.31 7.88
N LYS A 223 -16.04 -5.20 6.62
CA LYS A 223 -16.95 -4.89 5.50
C LYS A 223 -17.45 -6.19 4.90
N THR A 224 -18.77 -6.34 4.81
CA THR A 224 -19.41 -7.56 4.33
C THR A 224 -20.01 -7.37 2.94
N GLN A 225 -20.05 -8.46 2.19
CA GLN A 225 -20.64 -8.52 0.85
C GLN A 225 -21.49 -9.79 0.71
N SER A 226 -22.77 -9.60 0.40
CA SER A 226 -23.68 -10.70 0.07
C SER A 226 -23.59 -11.08 -1.40
N ALA A 227 -23.86 -12.35 -1.69
CA ALA A 227 -23.99 -12.86 -3.06
C ALA A 227 -25.23 -12.31 -3.80
N HIS A 228 -26.25 -11.84 -3.07
CA HIS A 228 -27.46 -11.29 -3.66
C HIS A 228 -27.44 -9.76 -3.64
N GLU A 229 -27.44 -9.15 -4.83
CA GLU A 229 -27.37 -7.70 -5.01
C GLU A 229 -28.47 -6.94 -4.26
N SER A 230 -29.70 -7.48 -4.23
CA SER A 230 -30.81 -6.86 -3.51
C SER A 230 -30.58 -6.82 -2.00
N PHE A 231 -30.05 -7.90 -1.43
CA PHE A 231 -29.69 -7.97 -0.01
C PHE A 231 -28.50 -7.06 0.30
N GLN A 232 -27.52 -7.00 -0.61
CA GLN A 232 -26.37 -6.09 -0.46
C GLN A 232 -26.80 -4.63 -0.47
N LYS A 233 -27.62 -4.21 -1.43
CA LYS A 233 -28.14 -2.83 -1.50
C LYS A 233 -28.93 -2.45 -0.25
N TYR A 234 -29.70 -3.41 0.29
CA TYR A 234 -30.40 -3.21 1.54
C TYR A 234 -29.41 -2.98 2.70
N ASN A 235 -28.43 -3.86 2.85
CA ASN A 235 -27.43 -3.74 3.90
C ASN A 235 -26.69 -2.40 3.84
N GLU A 236 -26.25 -1.99 2.65
CA GLU A 236 -25.57 -0.70 2.43
C GLU A 236 -26.46 0.50 2.76
N LYS A 237 -27.72 0.47 2.31
CA LYS A 237 -28.70 1.54 2.58
C LYS A 237 -28.92 1.75 4.08
N HIS A 238 -28.78 0.69 4.88
CA HIS A 238 -29.03 0.70 6.31
C HIS A 238 -27.75 0.58 7.16
N GLY A 239 -26.56 0.63 6.56
CA GLY A 239 -25.27 0.51 7.25
C GLY A 239 -25.01 -0.86 7.89
N LEU A 240 -25.74 -1.90 7.47
CA LEU A 240 -25.58 -3.28 7.95
C LEU A 240 -24.48 -4.03 7.20
N ASP A 241 -23.88 -3.41 6.17
CA ASP A 241 -22.73 -3.95 5.46
C ASP A 241 -21.42 -3.77 6.27
N ILE A 242 -21.44 -2.94 7.32
CA ILE A 242 -20.35 -2.73 8.26
C ILE A 242 -20.68 -3.43 9.58
N PHE A 243 -19.78 -4.30 10.02
CA PHE A 243 -19.88 -4.99 11.30
C PHE A 243 -18.71 -4.59 12.19
N GLU A 244 -18.99 -4.02 13.35
CA GLU A 244 -17.99 -3.63 14.34
C GLU A 244 -18.10 -4.52 15.57
N ALA A 245 -17.01 -5.15 15.99
CA ALA A 245 -16.97 -5.94 17.22
C ALA A 245 -15.74 -5.60 18.04
N ILE A 246 -15.90 -5.64 19.37
CA ILE A 246 -14.88 -5.24 20.33
C ILE A 246 -14.42 -6.45 21.13
N SER A 247 -13.13 -6.56 21.40
CA SER A 247 -12.55 -7.51 22.34
C SER A 247 -11.84 -6.79 23.48
N THR A 248 -12.00 -7.30 24.70
CA THR A 248 -11.22 -6.85 25.85
C THR A 248 -9.76 -7.29 25.81
N ASP A 249 -9.43 -8.23 24.92
CA ASP A 249 -8.04 -8.61 24.69
C ASP A 249 -7.30 -7.45 24.00
N ARG A 250 -6.01 -7.30 24.35
CA ARG A 250 -5.11 -6.30 23.73
C ARG A 250 -4.41 -6.81 22.47
N VAL A 251 -4.36 -8.14 22.34
CA VAL A 251 -3.71 -8.86 21.24
C VAL A 251 -4.54 -10.06 20.84
N VAL A 252 -4.57 -10.38 19.55
CA VAL A 252 -5.21 -11.57 19.04
C VAL A 252 -4.45 -12.81 19.49
N SER A 253 -5.17 -13.79 20.01
CA SER A 253 -4.61 -15.02 20.54
C SER A 253 -4.20 -15.95 19.40
N THR A 254 -3.03 -16.55 19.51
CA THR A 254 -2.59 -17.68 18.65
C THR A 254 -2.97 -19.04 19.25
N ASN A 255 -3.58 -19.06 20.43
CA ASN A 255 -3.93 -20.28 21.15
C ASN A 255 -5.39 -20.64 20.92
N LYS A 256 -5.65 -21.70 20.16
CA LYS A 256 -6.99 -22.23 19.91
C LYS A 256 -7.79 -22.57 21.18
N SER A 257 -7.12 -22.96 22.27
CA SER A 257 -7.78 -23.25 23.56
C SER A 257 -8.14 -22.00 24.37
N LYS A 258 -7.58 -20.85 24.01
CA LYS A 258 -7.86 -19.55 24.63
C LYS A 258 -8.05 -18.50 23.51
N PRO A 259 -9.12 -18.63 22.70
CA PRO A 259 -9.33 -17.75 21.56
C PRO A 259 -9.63 -16.32 22.02
N THR A 260 -9.36 -15.35 21.15
CA THR A 260 -9.82 -13.98 21.32
C THR A 260 -11.32 -13.93 21.11
N VAL A 261 -12.01 -13.20 21.98
CA VAL A 261 -13.47 -13.08 21.96
C VAL A 261 -13.85 -11.66 21.57
N PHE A 262 -14.52 -11.53 20.44
CA PHE A 262 -15.12 -10.30 19.96
C PHE A 262 -16.62 -10.31 20.23
N THR A 263 -17.15 -9.18 20.70
CA THR A 263 -18.59 -9.01 20.96
C THR A 263 -19.12 -7.78 20.24
N ASN A 264 -20.32 -7.89 19.72
CA ASN A 264 -21.09 -6.77 19.17
C ASN A 264 -22.51 -6.82 19.74
N GLU A 265 -23.05 -5.65 20.08
CA GLU A 265 -24.47 -5.47 20.36
C GLU A 265 -24.98 -4.30 19.52
N ASN A 266 -26.09 -4.52 18.80
CA ASN A 266 -26.65 -3.52 17.90
C ASN A 266 -28.18 -3.51 17.97
N HIS A 267 -28.79 -2.41 17.57
CA HIS A 267 -30.24 -2.26 17.44
C HIS A 267 -30.55 -1.76 16.03
N VAL A 268 -31.21 -2.61 15.25
CA VAL A 268 -31.62 -2.33 13.88
C VAL A 268 -33.14 -2.12 13.84
N ILE A 269 -33.57 -1.09 13.12
CA ILE A 269 -34.99 -0.83 12.85
C ILE A 269 -35.22 -1.05 11.37
N PHE A 270 -36.06 -2.03 11.02
CA PHE A 270 -36.55 -2.24 9.67
C PHE A 270 -37.84 -1.42 9.50
N PRO A 271 -37.85 -0.37 8.66
CA PRO A 271 -39.00 0.53 8.57
C PRO A 271 -40.17 -0.08 7.80
N ALA A 272 -41.40 0.33 8.15
CA ALA A 272 -42.60 0.01 7.40
C ALA A 272 -42.51 0.50 5.94
N GLY A 273 -43.07 -0.28 5.01
CA GLY A 273 -43.03 0.00 3.58
C GLY A 273 -41.72 -0.42 2.88
N GLU A 274 -40.72 -0.88 3.62
CA GLU A 274 -39.48 -1.37 3.05
C GLU A 274 -39.70 -2.72 2.35
N LYS A 275 -39.06 -2.92 1.19
CA LYS A 275 -39.17 -4.14 0.40
C LYS A 275 -37.97 -5.05 0.68
N LEU A 276 -38.22 -6.17 1.33
CA LEU A 276 -37.22 -7.18 1.64
C LEU A 276 -37.41 -8.42 0.78
N LEU A 277 -36.30 -9.08 0.44
CA LEU A 277 -36.36 -10.41 -0.17
C LEU A 277 -36.60 -11.45 0.92
N ASP A 278 -37.71 -12.17 0.82
CA ASP A 278 -37.94 -13.38 1.62
C ASP A 278 -37.07 -14.52 1.05
N MET A 279 -36.07 -14.96 1.82
CA MET A 279 -35.13 -16.01 1.41
C MET A 279 -35.74 -17.41 1.32
N THR A 280 -36.91 -17.64 1.93
CA THR A 280 -37.62 -18.92 1.83
C THR A 280 -38.45 -18.99 0.56
N THR A 281 -39.13 -17.90 0.19
CA THR A 281 -40.02 -17.86 -0.97
C THR A 281 -39.41 -17.21 -2.22
N TRP A 282 -38.25 -16.56 -2.09
CA TRP A 282 -37.58 -15.76 -3.11
C TRP A 282 -38.44 -14.64 -3.70
N LYS A 283 -39.42 -14.16 -2.93
CA LYS A 283 -40.32 -13.06 -3.31
C LYS A 283 -40.05 -11.83 -2.47
N TYR A 284 -40.31 -10.67 -3.05
CA TYR A 284 -40.29 -9.43 -2.28
C TYR A 284 -41.52 -9.34 -1.39
N ILE A 285 -41.29 -9.07 -0.11
CA ILE A 285 -42.32 -8.73 0.86
C ILE A 285 -42.17 -7.26 1.23
N GLU A 286 -43.29 -6.57 1.43
CA GLU A 286 -43.31 -5.20 1.93
C GLU A 286 -43.64 -5.24 3.42
N LEU A 287 -42.81 -4.60 4.24
CA LEU A 287 -43.00 -4.63 5.68
C LEU A 287 -44.25 -3.85 6.09
N PRO A 288 -45.23 -4.49 6.78
CA PRO A 288 -46.48 -3.82 7.15
C PRO A 288 -46.32 -2.85 8.32
N CYS A 289 -45.25 -2.99 9.10
CA CYS A 289 -44.93 -2.16 10.25
C CYS A 289 -43.41 -2.11 10.46
N ASN A 290 -42.96 -1.21 11.34
CA ASN A 290 -41.58 -1.20 11.79
C ASN A 290 -41.28 -2.49 12.56
N ILE A 291 -40.14 -3.11 12.30
CA ILE A 291 -39.63 -4.25 13.05
C ILE A 291 -38.36 -3.80 13.80
N ASN A 292 -38.37 -3.93 15.12
CA ASN A 292 -37.21 -3.64 15.95
C ASN A 292 -36.46 -4.95 16.23
N CYS A 293 -35.19 -5.01 15.82
CA CYS A 293 -34.33 -6.16 16.06
C CYS A 293 -33.14 -5.74 16.92
N LYS A 294 -32.98 -6.37 18.08
CA LYS A 294 -31.75 -6.28 18.87
C LYS A 294 -30.87 -7.47 18.54
N THR A 295 -29.62 -7.21 18.19
CA THR A 295 -28.66 -8.26 17.83
C THR A 295 -27.54 -8.30 18.82
N LYS A 296 -27.13 -9.51 19.20
CA LYS A 296 -25.92 -9.76 19.97
C LYS A 296 -25.09 -10.81 19.26
N THR A 297 -23.85 -10.49 18.98
CA THR A 297 -22.90 -11.39 18.32
C THR A 297 -21.73 -11.65 19.23
N ILE A 298 -21.34 -12.92 19.33
CA ILE A 298 -20.12 -13.37 20.00
C ILE A 298 -19.32 -14.15 18.97
N ALA A 299 -18.13 -13.66 18.61
CA ALA A 299 -17.20 -14.33 17.73
C ALA A 299 -15.94 -14.72 18.50
N LYS A 300 -15.52 -15.97 18.40
CA LYS A 300 -14.34 -16.52 19.06
C LYS A 300 -13.36 -17.01 18.00
N GLY A 301 -12.15 -16.48 17.96
CA GLY A 301 -11.16 -16.87 16.96
C GLY A 301 -9.74 -16.91 17.48
N PHE A 302 -8.86 -17.52 16.69
CA PHE A 302 -7.43 -17.57 16.95
C PHE A 302 -6.65 -17.31 15.65
N LEU A 303 -5.44 -16.80 15.79
CA LEU A 303 -4.55 -16.44 14.70
C LEU A 303 -3.59 -17.60 14.37
N THR A 304 -3.51 -17.97 13.09
CA THR A 304 -2.49 -18.87 12.54
C THR A 304 -1.82 -18.21 11.33
N GLY A 305 -0.58 -17.74 11.50
CA GLY A 305 0.06 -16.89 10.49
C GLY A 305 -0.71 -15.57 10.35
N ASN A 306 -1.20 -15.28 9.15
CA ASN A 306 -2.03 -14.10 8.87
C ASN A 306 -3.53 -14.42 8.83
N ARG A 307 -3.93 -15.65 9.16
CA ARG A 307 -5.33 -16.08 9.14
C ARG A 307 -5.93 -16.05 10.54
N PHE A 308 -7.00 -15.28 10.71
CA PHE A 308 -7.83 -15.31 11.92
C PHE A 308 -9.12 -16.07 11.64
N GLU A 309 -9.33 -17.18 12.34
CA GLU A 309 -10.46 -18.08 12.08
C GLU A 309 -11.10 -18.58 13.38
N GLY A 310 -12.36 -18.96 13.28
CA GLY A 310 -13.11 -19.46 14.42
C GLY A 310 -14.61 -19.54 14.18
N GLU A 311 -15.34 -19.44 15.28
CA GLU A 311 -16.79 -19.68 15.34
C GLU A 311 -17.50 -18.45 15.87
N PHE A 312 -18.76 -18.29 15.49
CA PHE A 312 -19.60 -17.22 16.00
C PHE A 312 -21.01 -17.71 16.33
N ASP A 313 -21.61 -17.01 17.29
CA ASP A 313 -23.02 -17.11 17.65
C ASP A 313 -23.65 -15.73 17.52
N VAL A 314 -24.82 -15.65 16.88
CA VAL A 314 -25.66 -14.44 16.80
C VAL A 314 -27.00 -14.74 17.43
N GLU A 315 -27.47 -13.86 18.30
CA GLU A 315 -28.82 -13.83 18.84
C GLU A 315 -29.53 -12.59 18.33
N MET A 316 -30.72 -12.76 17.77
CA MET A 316 -31.57 -11.70 17.25
C MET A 316 -32.92 -11.73 17.96
N PHE A 317 -33.26 -10.62 18.62
CA PHE A 317 -34.52 -10.47 19.33
C PHE A 317 -35.44 -9.48 18.59
N TYR A 318 -36.49 -10.02 17.98
CA TYR A 318 -37.53 -9.27 17.28
C TYR A 318 -38.60 -8.84 18.29
N VAL A 319 -38.57 -7.56 18.66
CA VAL A 319 -39.26 -7.03 19.85
C VAL A 319 -40.78 -7.17 19.73
N GLU A 320 -41.35 -6.78 18.61
CA GLU A 320 -42.81 -6.78 18.40
C GLU A 320 -43.40 -8.20 18.34
N GLN A 321 -42.63 -9.15 17.81
CA GLN A 321 -43.07 -10.54 17.64
C GLN A 321 -42.77 -11.41 18.87
N GLY A 322 -41.97 -10.90 19.83
CA GLY A 322 -41.46 -11.71 20.94
C GLY A 322 -40.64 -12.91 20.46
N LEU A 323 -40.05 -12.82 19.27
CA LEU A 323 -39.35 -13.92 18.60
C LEU A 323 -37.84 -13.80 18.81
N ASN A 324 -37.22 -14.88 19.27
CA ASN A 324 -35.77 -14.99 19.38
C ASN A 324 -35.24 -15.94 18.31
N VAL A 325 -34.31 -15.44 17.48
CA VAL A 325 -33.65 -16.19 16.43
C VAL A 325 -32.16 -16.28 16.75
N GLY A 326 -31.67 -17.51 16.91
CA GLY A 326 -30.25 -17.79 17.04
C GLY A 326 -29.67 -18.26 15.70
N MET A 327 -28.47 -17.81 15.37
CA MET A 327 -27.67 -18.32 14.25
C MET A 327 -26.27 -18.66 14.72
N LYS A 328 -25.70 -19.72 14.16
CA LYS A 328 -24.32 -20.14 14.45
C LYS A 328 -23.56 -20.38 13.17
N GLY A 329 -22.25 -20.16 13.19
CA GLY A 329 -21.43 -20.43 12.03
C GLY A 329 -19.93 -20.32 12.28
N ASP A 330 -19.20 -20.39 11.18
CA ASP A 330 -17.74 -20.26 11.15
C ASP A 330 -17.36 -18.97 10.41
N PHE A 331 -16.20 -18.43 10.74
CA PHE A 331 -15.58 -17.36 9.94
C PHE A 331 -14.11 -17.65 9.69
N MET A 332 -13.60 -17.04 8.62
CA MET A 332 -12.18 -17.01 8.29
C MET A 332 -11.84 -15.66 7.68
N ILE A 333 -10.81 -15.01 8.19
CA ILE A 333 -10.35 -13.68 7.80
C ILE A 333 -8.86 -13.76 7.48
N GLU A 334 -8.48 -13.26 6.30
CA GLU A 334 -7.08 -13.08 5.90
C GLU A 334 -6.65 -11.64 6.19
N LEU A 335 -5.58 -11.49 6.97
CA LEU A 335 -4.99 -10.23 7.38
C LEU A 335 -3.78 -9.87 6.49
N ALA A 336 -3.64 -8.59 6.13
CA ALA A 336 -2.64 -8.10 5.18
C ALA A 336 -1.29 -7.77 5.80
#